data_AF-A0A0V1Q708-F1
#
_entry.id   AF-A0A0V1Q708-F1
#
_cell.length_a   1.000
_cell.length_b   1.000
_cell.length_c   1.000
_cell.angle_alpha   90.00
_cell.angle_beta   90.00
_cell.angle_gamma   90.00
#
_symmetry.space_group_name_H-M   'P 1'
#
loop_
_entity.id
_entity.type
_entity.pdbx_description
1 polymer ?
#
loop_
_entity_poly.entity_id
_entity_poly.type
_entity_poly.pdbx_seq_one_letter_code
_entity_poly.pdbx_strand_id
1 'polypeptide(L)'
;MIRNGVKYSVFRITRVFYSTRYDDQYFSRSPLNYETLSKRLNQFYKSFPPNNSEATVQEGLFVNFIKANRSLQRKNSEIQSKIGFNADQRNQCTSFLDILSVSNSDMEAKILDVFKRYVTQTHMSDEVVKAYLLLEPRPSNIHHLILTVRENFQRNLKKERVNKSVVQTALNVLLAKKDYYNCFKLIDLTYCSKEYLKFCKKRNYRLLGTILLTSLAATMLGGSLLLSIPLYYLMFLNLGVPLGIIWYIMKINLVKHLGRVSWRPYNNFIHIKNYQNEILAVNKVITHFEEHNEVNIKNFHHSKVRQISNLNIFHGNDYIIELPNTNGLLPIDDENTFYEDPEILKLQGFIRQEIRKRKMVLNDIQEELMFLEFWYTHGENFEWVEPDQDPAEIIRLKITNEYPKV
;
A
#
# COMPACT_ATOMS: atom_id res chain seq x y z
N MET A 1 -17.33 -54.57 -71.64
CA MET A 1 -16.27 -54.38 -70.63
C MET A 1 -16.39 -52.97 -70.04
N ILE A 2 -17.05 -52.82 -68.90
CA ILE A 2 -17.22 -51.52 -68.23
C ILE A 2 -16.51 -51.62 -66.87
N ARG A 3 -15.49 -50.79 -66.66
CA ARG A 3 -14.67 -50.72 -65.45
C ARG A 3 -15.40 -49.92 -64.38
N ASN A 4 -15.79 -50.57 -63.28
CA ASN A 4 -16.21 -49.91 -62.04
C ASN A 4 -14.97 -49.50 -61.24
N GLY A 5 -14.71 -48.19 -61.16
CA GLY A 5 -13.72 -47.61 -60.26
C GLY A 5 -14.41 -46.96 -59.07
N VAL A 6 -14.37 -47.61 -57.91
CA VAL A 6 -14.83 -47.05 -56.63
C VAL A 6 -13.70 -46.19 -56.06
N LYS A 7 -13.91 -44.87 -56.00
CA LYS A 7 -13.02 -43.93 -55.31
C LYS A 7 -13.36 -43.92 -53.82
N TYR A 8 -12.44 -44.41 -52.97
CA TYR A 8 -12.52 -44.20 -51.53
C TYR A 8 -11.95 -42.82 -51.18
N SER A 9 -12.79 -41.93 -50.69
CA SER A 9 -12.36 -40.65 -50.10
C SER A 9 -11.81 -40.91 -48.70
N VAL A 10 -10.49 -40.82 -48.55
CA VAL A 10 -9.83 -40.84 -47.25
C VAL A 10 -10.16 -39.54 -46.52
N PHE A 11 -11.07 -39.61 -45.54
CA PHE A 11 -11.34 -38.48 -44.64
C PHE A 11 -10.08 -38.20 -43.83
N ARG A 12 -9.43 -37.07 -44.14
CA ARG A 12 -8.31 -36.54 -43.37
C ARG A 12 -8.87 -36.06 -42.04
N ILE A 13 -8.72 -36.86 -40.99
CA ILE A 13 -9.07 -36.47 -39.62
C ILE A 13 -8.18 -35.27 -39.26
N THR A 14 -8.73 -34.07 -39.40
CA THR A 14 -8.17 -32.86 -38.84
C THR A 14 -8.16 -33.05 -37.33
N ARG A 15 -6.96 -33.07 -36.72
CA ARG A 15 -6.81 -32.98 -35.26
C ARG A 15 -7.51 -31.70 -34.83
N VAL A 16 -8.71 -31.85 -34.29
CA VAL A 16 -9.39 -30.78 -33.57
C VAL A 16 -8.50 -30.50 -32.36
N PHE A 17 -7.73 -29.42 -32.44
CA PHE A 17 -7.07 -28.87 -31.27
C PHE A 17 -8.18 -28.35 -30.37
N TYR A 18 -8.66 -29.20 -29.45
CA TYR A 18 -9.43 -28.74 -28.32
C TYR A 18 -8.55 -27.74 -27.59
N SER A 19 -8.79 -26.45 -27.80
CA SER A 19 -8.30 -25.43 -26.88
C SER A 19 -8.99 -25.74 -25.56
N THR A 20 -8.29 -26.45 -24.68
CA THR A 20 -8.76 -26.71 -23.34
C THR A 20 -8.91 -25.36 -22.67
N ARG A 21 -10.12 -24.80 -22.68
CA ARG A 21 -10.47 -23.67 -21.83
C ARG A 21 -10.20 -24.13 -20.41
N TYR A 22 -9.16 -23.58 -19.82
CA TYR A 22 -8.89 -23.79 -18.42
C TYR A 22 -9.98 -23.06 -17.64
N ASP A 23 -10.80 -23.79 -16.89
CA ASP A 23 -11.69 -23.15 -15.93
C ASP A 23 -10.86 -22.49 -14.84
N ASP A 24 -11.42 -21.44 -14.23
CA ASP A 24 -10.84 -20.72 -13.09
C ASP A 24 -10.50 -21.62 -11.89
N GLN A 25 -10.93 -22.89 -11.91
CA GLN A 25 -10.68 -23.89 -10.88
C GLN A 25 -9.63 -24.95 -11.24
N TYR A 26 -8.96 -24.90 -12.41
CA TYR A 26 -7.99 -25.90 -12.86
C TYR A 26 -7.00 -26.43 -11.79
N PHE A 27 -6.30 -25.54 -11.07
CA PHE A 27 -5.33 -25.95 -10.05
C PHE A 27 -5.96 -26.49 -8.76
N SER A 28 -7.10 -25.91 -8.34
CA SER A 28 -7.86 -26.33 -7.15
C SER A 28 -8.73 -27.58 -7.33
N ARG A 29 -8.80 -28.19 -8.53
CA ARG A 29 -9.62 -29.39 -8.77
C ARG A 29 -9.20 -30.56 -7.85
N SER A 30 -10.18 -31.33 -7.37
CA SER A 30 -9.91 -32.58 -6.66
C SER A 30 -9.42 -33.68 -7.64
N PRO A 31 -8.52 -34.59 -7.24
CA PRO A 31 -7.75 -34.59 -6.00
C PRO A 31 -6.70 -33.45 -5.99
N LEU A 32 -6.56 -32.78 -4.84
CA LEU A 32 -5.59 -31.71 -4.62
C LEU A 32 -4.48 -32.22 -3.69
N ASN A 33 -3.44 -32.77 -4.31
CA ASN A 33 -2.20 -33.24 -3.69
C ASN A 33 -1.00 -32.55 -4.35
N TYR A 34 0.17 -32.56 -3.69
CA TYR A 34 1.38 -31.93 -4.24
C TYR A 34 1.79 -32.48 -5.62
N GLU A 35 1.73 -33.80 -5.81
CA GLU A 35 2.05 -34.44 -7.09
C GLU A 35 1.07 -34.04 -8.19
N THR A 36 -0.22 -33.96 -7.86
CA THR A 36 -1.24 -33.55 -8.82
C THR A 36 -1.07 -32.07 -9.21
N LEU A 37 -0.71 -31.22 -8.25
CA LEU A 37 -0.41 -29.81 -8.49
C LEU A 37 0.84 -29.67 -9.37
N SER A 38 1.92 -30.41 -9.08
CA SER A 38 3.15 -30.37 -9.87
C SER A 38 2.92 -30.87 -11.30
N LYS A 39 2.14 -31.94 -11.48
CA LYS A 39 1.74 -32.46 -12.79
C LYS A 39 0.90 -31.43 -13.57
N ARG A 40 -0.07 -30.78 -12.93
CA ARG A 40 -0.87 -29.70 -13.52
C ARG A 40 -0.01 -28.49 -13.88
N LEU A 41 0.97 -28.14 -13.04
CA LEU A 41 1.92 -27.06 -13.32
C LEU A 41 2.81 -27.41 -14.52
N ASN A 42 3.29 -28.65 -14.62
CA ASN A 42 4.06 -29.11 -15.77
C ASN A 42 3.23 -29.12 -17.07
N GLN A 43 1.94 -29.46 -16.99
CA GLN A 43 1.02 -29.33 -18.12
C GLN A 43 0.80 -27.86 -18.50
N PHE A 44 0.65 -26.99 -17.50
CA PHE A 44 0.51 -25.55 -17.69
C PHE A 44 1.75 -24.94 -18.35
N TYR A 45 2.97 -25.36 -17.98
CA TYR A 45 4.20 -24.94 -18.67
C TYR A 45 4.27 -25.40 -20.12
N LYS A 46 3.70 -26.58 -20.45
CA LYS A 46 3.63 -27.08 -21.83
C LYS A 46 2.63 -26.28 -22.66
N SER A 47 1.50 -25.86 -22.08
CA SER A 47 0.49 -25.07 -22.78
C SER A 47 0.86 -23.59 -22.88
N PHE A 48 1.54 -23.05 -21.86
CA PHE A 48 1.96 -21.65 -21.76
C PHE A 48 3.47 -21.55 -21.49
N PRO A 49 4.31 -21.83 -22.50
CA PRO A 49 5.76 -21.74 -22.34
C PRO A 49 6.20 -20.31 -22.00
N PRO A 50 7.12 -20.12 -21.03
CA PRO A 50 7.52 -18.80 -20.52
C PRO A 50 8.26 -17.93 -21.54
N ASN A 51 8.69 -18.50 -22.68
CA ASN A 51 9.39 -17.75 -23.72
C ASN A 51 8.48 -17.32 -24.88
N ASN A 52 7.22 -17.77 -24.91
CA ASN A 52 6.32 -17.45 -26.02
C ASN A 52 5.45 -16.24 -25.69
N SER A 53 5.69 -15.12 -26.36
CA SER A 53 5.08 -13.80 -26.07
C SER A 53 3.62 -13.66 -26.48
N GLU A 54 3.07 -14.61 -27.25
CA GLU A 54 1.73 -14.48 -27.84
C GLU A 54 0.61 -15.09 -27.00
N ALA A 55 0.94 -16.00 -26.07
CA ALA A 55 -0.07 -16.66 -25.25
C ALA A 55 -0.40 -15.84 -24.00
N THR A 56 -1.48 -15.05 -24.06
CA THR A 56 -1.97 -14.32 -22.89
C THR A 56 -2.50 -15.30 -21.86
N VAL A 57 -1.77 -15.47 -20.76
CA VAL A 57 -2.25 -16.27 -19.63
C VAL A 57 -3.36 -15.52 -18.90
N GLN A 58 -4.47 -16.21 -18.63
CA GLN A 58 -5.56 -15.66 -17.82
C GLN A 58 -5.11 -15.49 -16.36
N GLU A 59 -5.32 -14.29 -15.83
CA GLU A 59 -4.93 -13.89 -14.47
C GLU A 59 -5.57 -14.80 -13.40
N GLY A 60 -6.81 -15.24 -13.64
CA GLY A 60 -7.54 -16.17 -12.78
C GLY A 60 -6.82 -17.50 -12.53
N LEU A 61 -6.06 -17.99 -13.51
CA LEU A 61 -5.30 -19.25 -13.38
C LEU A 61 -4.14 -19.12 -12.39
N PHE A 62 -3.43 -17.98 -12.40
CA PHE A 62 -2.37 -17.73 -11.43
C PHE A 62 -2.93 -17.54 -10.02
N VAL A 63 -4.02 -16.78 -9.89
CA VAL A 63 -4.70 -16.63 -8.60
C VAL A 63 -5.15 -17.99 -8.07
N ASN A 64 -5.70 -18.84 -8.94
CA ASN A 64 -6.09 -20.19 -8.58
C ASN A 64 -4.90 -21.09 -8.21
N PHE A 65 -3.77 -20.98 -8.91
CA PHE A 65 -2.54 -21.68 -8.53
C PHE A 65 -2.05 -21.28 -7.14
N ILE A 66 -2.08 -19.98 -6.82
CA ILE A 66 -1.74 -19.48 -5.48
C ILE A 66 -2.72 -20.04 -4.45
N LYS A 67 -4.04 -19.97 -4.71
CA LYS A 67 -5.08 -20.52 -3.83
C LYS A 67 -4.88 -22.02 -3.56
N ALA A 68 -4.55 -22.80 -4.60
CA ALA A 68 -4.32 -24.23 -4.50
C ALA A 68 -3.09 -24.55 -3.64
N ASN A 69 -1.96 -23.86 -3.85
CA ASN A 69 -0.76 -24.01 -3.00
C ASN A 69 -1.04 -23.62 -1.55
N ARG A 70 -1.71 -22.49 -1.33
CA ARG A 70 -2.05 -22.00 0.01
C ARG A 70 -2.96 -22.98 0.74
N SER A 71 -3.92 -23.58 0.03
CA SER A 71 -4.79 -24.63 0.57
C SER A 71 -4.00 -25.89 0.97
N LEU A 72 -2.99 -26.28 0.20
CA LEU A 72 -2.09 -27.38 0.56
C LEU A 72 -1.24 -27.05 1.79
N GLN A 73 -0.71 -25.83 1.88
CA GLN A 73 0.05 -25.38 3.06
C GLN A 73 -0.81 -25.39 4.33
N ARG A 74 -2.09 -24.97 4.24
CA ARG A 74 -3.01 -25.06 5.39
C ARG A 74 -3.22 -26.51 5.82
N LYS A 75 -3.49 -27.41 4.87
CA LYS A 75 -3.62 -28.84 5.18
C LYS A 75 -2.37 -29.40 5.84
N ASN A 76 -1.18 -29.03 5.36
CA ASN A 76 0.09 -29.45 5.97
C ASN A 76 0.24 -28.91 7.40
N SER A 77 -0.09 -27.64 7.63
CA SER A 77 -0.05 -27.03 8.97
C SER A 77 -1.09 -27.66 9.93
N GLU A 78 -2.30 -27.96 9.44
CA GLU A 78 -3.33 -28.66 10.22
C GLU A 78 -2.87 -30.07 10.62
N ILE A 79 -2.29 -30.83 9.68
CA ILE A 79 -1.74 -32.16 9.96
C ILE A 79 -0.63 -32.07 11.01
N GLN A 80 0.30 -31.12 10.84
CA GLN A 80 1.39 -30.91 11.81
C GLN A 80 0.88 -30.50 13.20
N SER A 81 -0.20 -29.71 13.28
CA SER A 81 -0.80 -29.32 14.56
C SER A 81 -1.55 -30.46 15.26
N LYS A 82 -2.15 -31.38 14.49
CA LYS A 82 -2.90 -32.55 15.01
C LYS A 82 -1.99 -33.68 15.48
N ILE A 83 -0.81 -33.83 14.88
CA ILE A 83 0.22 -34.81 15.31
C ILE A 83 0.97 -34.26 16.54
N GLY A 84 0.23 -33.79 17.55
CA GLY A 84 0.77 -33.13 18.73
C GLY A 84 1.94 -33.89 19.36
N PHE A 85 3.05 -33.19 19.58
CA PHE A 85 4.08 -33.43 20.59
C PHE A 85 4.21 -34.87 21.13
N ASN A 86 4.89 -35.72 20.39
CA ASN A 86 5.85 -36.67 20.95
C ASN A 86 6.94 -36.87 19.89
N ALA A 87 8.09 -36.22 20.09
CA ALA A 87 9.23 -36.32 19.18
C ALA A 87 9.66 -37.79 18.96
N ASP A 88 9.39 -38.65 19.95
CA ASP A 88 9.71 -40.09 19.90
C ASP A 88 8.70 -40.92 19.08
N GLN A 89 7.42 -40.49 19.00
CA GLN A 89 6.41 -41.14 18.14
C GLN A 89 6.54 -40.73 16.68
N ARG A 90 7.18 -39.59 16.38
CA ARG A 90 7.47 -39.14 15.00
C ARG A 90 8.33 -40.13 14.22
N ASN A 91 9.22 -40.86 14.90
CA ASN A 91 10.08 -41.85 14.27
C ASN A 91 9.41 -43.23 14.12
N GLN A 92 8.30 -43.49 14.81
CA GLN A 92 7.56 -44.76 14.75
C GLN A 92 6.28 -44.67 13.88
N CYS A 93 5.72 -43.48 13.69
CA CYS A 93 4.56 -43.24 12.82
C CYS A 93 4.90 -42.85 11.38
N THR A 94 6.14 -43.04 10.88
CA THR A 94 6.43 -42.98 9.44
C THR A 94 5.90 -44.24 8.74
N SER A 95 4.59 -44.49 8.88
CA SER A 95 3.93 -45.53 8.12
C SER A 95 4.15 -45.25 6.64
N PHE A 96 4.48 -46.29 5.90
CA PHE A 96 4.85 -46.34 4.48
C PHE A 96 3.92 -45.60 3.49
N LEU A 97 2.78 -45.07 3.96
CA LEU A 97 1.78 -44.29 3.21
C LEU A 97 1.72 -42.81 3.63
N ASP A 98 2.65 -42.32 4.46
CA ASP A 98 2.76 -40.91 4.80
C ASP A 98 3.06 -40.09 3.54
N ILE A 99 1.98 -39.52 3.04
CA ILE A 99 1.89 -38.52 1.98
C ILE A 99 3.12 -37.61 2.10
N LEU A 100 4.01 -37.65 1.10
CA LEU A 100 5.22 -36.82 0.99
C LEU A 100 4.89 -35.36 1.32
N SER A 101 5.04 -34.98 2.59
CA SER A 101 4.64 -33.67 3.07
C SER A 101 5.77 -32.71 2.72
N VAL A 102 5.65 -32.08 1.57
CA VAL A 102 6.62 -31.08 1.12
C VAL A 102 6.60 -29.90 2.07
N SER A 103 7.79 -29.36 2.36
CA SER A 103 7.93 -28.25 3.30
C SER A 103 7.18 -27.02 2.79
N ASN A 104 6.63 -26.22 3.71
CA ASN A 104 5.93 -24.98 3.34
C ASN A 104 6.87 -24.00 2.61
N SER A 105 8.17 -24.01 2.95
CA SER A 105 9.21 -23.22 2.26
C SER A 105 9.42 -23.66 0.81
N ASP A 106 9.40 -24.96 0.51
CA ASP A 106 9.56 -25.44 -0.86
C ASP A 106 8.35 -25.09 -1.73
N MET A 107 7.14 -25.13 -1.15
CA MET A 107 5.93 -24.66 -1.82
C MET A 107 5.99 -23.15 -2.11
N GLU A 108 6.50 -22.34 -1.18
CA GLU A 108 6.75 -20.91 -1.44
C GLU A 108 7.78 -20.70 -2.55
N ALA A 109 8.90 -21.43 -2.50
CA ALA A 109 9.95 -21.35 -3.49
C ALA A 109 9.42 -21.67 -4.91
N LYS A 110 8.48 -22.62 -5.01
CA LYS A 110 7.80 -22.95 -6.27
C LYS A 110 6.89 -21.83 -6.78
N ILE A 111 6.11 -21.19 -5.89
CA ILE A 111 5.32 -20.02 -6.27
C ILE A 111 6.24 -18.91 -6.80
N LEU A 112 7.37 -18.69 -6.13
CA LEU A 112 8.36 -17.69 -6.54
C LEU A 112 9.04 -18.05 -7.86
N ASP A 113 9.36 -19.32 -8.10
CA ASP A 113 9.91 -19.79 -9.38
C ASP A 113 8.91 -19.53 -10.52
N VAL A 114 7.63 -19.83 -10.30
CA VAL A 114 6.56 -19.48 -11.25
C VAL A 114 6.54 -17.97 -11.49
N PHE A 115 6.58 -17.15 -10.44
CA PHE A 115 6.64 -15.71 -10.61
C PHE A 115 7.85 -15.28 -11.42
N LYS A 116 9.06 -15.70 -11.07
CA LYS A 116 10.29 -15.32 -11.78
C LYS A 116 10.23 -15.66 -13.28
N ARG A 117 9.68 -16.83 -13.63
CA ARG A 117 9.52 -17.27 -15.02
C ARG A 117 8.50 -16.41 -15.79
N TYR A 118 7.46 -15.92 -15.13
CA TYR A 118 6.39 -15.14 -15.76
C TYR A 118 6.46 -13.61 -15.49
N VAL A 119 7.43 -13.14 -14.70
CA VAL A 119 7.64 -11.70 -14.39
C VAL A 119 8.03 -10.92 -15.64
N THR A 120 8.82 -11.53 -16.53
CA THR A 120 9.26 -10.94 -17.82
C THR A 120 8.11 -10.81 -18.81
N GLN A 121 7.16 -11.74 -18.79
CA GLN A 121 5.96 -11.70 -19.62
C GLN A 121 4.98 -10.67 -19.07
N THR A 122 4.44 -9.80 -19.92
CA THR A 122 3.58 -8.63 -19.66
C THR A 122 2.25 -8.89 -18.91
N HIS A 123 2.08 -10.05 -18.23
CA HIS A 123 0.83 -10.60 -17.69
C HIS A 123 0.71 -10.74 -16.17
N MET A 124 1.76 -10.54 -15.36
CA MET A 124 1.57 -10.35 -13.92
C MET A 124 0.73 -9.08 -13.66
N SER A 125 -0.52 -9.29 -13.25
CA SER A 125 -1.44 -8.23 -12.89
C SER A 125 -1.35 -7.90 -11.41
N ASP A 126 -1.84 -6.71 -11.07
CA ASP A 126 -1.90 -6.26 -9.68
C ASP A 126 -2.76 -7.17 -8.81
N GLU A 127 -3.76 -7.83 -9.41
CA GLU A 127 -4.64 -8.77 -8.73
C GLU A 127 -3.91 -10.02 -8.30
N VAL A 128 -3.03 -10.57 -9.15
CA VAL A 128 -2.22 -11.75 -8.82
C VAL A 128 -1.29 -11.44 -7.65
N VAL A 129 -0.62 -10.27 -7.67
CA VAL A 129 0.27 -9.87 -6.57
C VAL A 129 -0.52 -9.63 -5.28
N LYS A 130 -1.69 -8.97 -5.35
CA LYS A 130 -2.57 -8.82 -4.18
C LYS A 130 -3.02 -10.16 -3.61
N ALA A 131 -3.43 -11.09 -4.48
CA ALA A 131 -3.84 -12.42 -4.06
C ALA A 131 -2.69 -13.16 -3.35
N TYR A 132 -1.47 -13.05 -3.87
CA TYR A 132 -0.28 -13.60 -3.20
C TYR A 132 -0.05 -13.03 -1.79
N LEU A 133 -0.30 -11.73 -1.60
CA LEU A 133 -0.11 -11.05 -0.32
C LEU A 133 -1.23 -11.33 0.69
N LEU A 134 -2.48 -11.45 0.22
CA LEU A 134 -3.67 -11.55 1.07
C LEU A 134 -4.04 -12.98 1.43
N LEU A 135 -3.77 -13.96 0.56
CA LEU A 135 -4.18 -15.34 0.80
C LEU A 135 -3.32 -16.00 1.89
N GLU A 136 -3.98 -16.55 2.90
CA GLU A 136 -3.32 -17.25 4.00
C GLU A 136 -2.96 -18.70 3.60
N PRO A 137 -1.84 -19.27 4.09
CA PRO A 137 -0.87 -18.65 4.98
C PRO A 137 -0.06 -17.55 4.28
N ARG A 138 0.27 -16.47 4.99
CA ARG A 138 1.01 -15.34 4.40
C ARG A 138 2.46 -15.72 4.12
N PRO A 139 3.12 -15.13 3.11
CA PRO A 139 4.51 -15.43 2.81
C PRO A 139 5.39 -15.14 4.04
N SER A 140 6.20 -16.12 4.43
CA SER A 140 7.12 -16.03 5.57
C SER A 140 8.30 -15.11 5.25
N ASN A 141 8.85 -15.21 4.03
CA ASN A 141 10.01 -14.44 3.60
C ASN A 141 9.64 -13.00 3.19
N ILE A 142 9.94 -12.06 4.09
CA ILE A 142 9.69 -10.61 3.91
C ILE A 142 10.52 -10.02 2.76
N HIS A 143 11.75 -10.50 2.57
CA HIS A 143 12.62 -10.01 1.51
C HIS A 143 12.01 -10.29 0.13
N HIS A 144 11.48 -11.50 -0.09
CA HIS A 144 10.82 -11.85 -1.34
C HIS A 144 9.54 -11.05 -1.57
N LEU A 145 8.76 -10.79 -0.52
CA LEU A 145 7.57 -9.93 -0.60
C LEU A 145 7.94 -8.54 -1.13
N ILE A 146 8.97 -7.92 -0.56
CA ILE A 146 9.41 -6.58 -0.97
C ILE A 146 9.91 -6.60 -2.42
N LEU A 147 10.68 -7.61 -2.82
CA LEU A 147 11.17 -7.75 -4.18
C LEU A 147 10.02 -7.92 -5.19
N THR A 148 9.05 -8.80 -4.94
CA THR A 148 7.90 -9.01 -5.83
C THR A 148 7.08 -7.73 -6.00
N VAL A 149 6.83 -6.99 -4.91
CA VAL A 149 6.09 -5.73 -4.97
C VAL A 149 6.88 -4.67 -5.72
N ARG A 150 8.19 -4.57 -5.47
CA ARG A 150 9.09 -3.64 -6.18
C ARG A 150 9.11 -3.92 -7.68
N GLU A 151 9.30 -5.17 -8.09
CA GLU A 151 9.35 -5.57 -9.50
C GLU A 151 8.02 -5.27 -10.20
N ASN A 152 6.89 -5.61 -9.57
CA ASN A 152 5.57 -5.26 -10.10
C ASN A 152 5.39 -3.75 -10.23
N PHE A 153 5.82 -2.98 -9.22
CA PHE A 153 5.74 -1.52 -9.22
C PHE A 153 6.59 -0.89 -10.34
N GLN A 154 7.85 -1.32 -10.50
CA GLN A 154 8.73 -0.83 -11.56
C GLN A 154 8.20 -1.17 -12.96
N ARG A 155 7.58 -2.34 -13.10
CA ARG A 155 6.96 -2.72 -14.37
C ARG A 155 5.74 -1.88 -14.70
N ASN A 156 4.87 -1.66 -13.72
CA ASN A 156 3.71 -0.78 -13.84
C ASN A 156 4.11 0.67 -14.13
N LEU A 157 5.24 1.10 -13.59
CA LEU A 157 5.84 2.38 -13.88
C LEU A 157 6.23 2.52 -15.35
N LYS A 158 6.84 1.48 -15.96
CA LYS A 158 7.15 1.46 -17.40
C LYS A 158 5.89 1.57 -18.27
N LYS A 159 4.77 0.99 -17.82
CA LYS A 159 3.46 1.08 -18.49
C LYS A 159 2.69 2.39 -18.18
N GLU A 160 3.28 3.32 -17.42
CA GLU A 160 2.64 4.55 -16.92
C GLU A 160 1.35 4.31 -16.09
N ARG A 161 1.10 3.07 -15.62
CA ARG A 161 -0.09 2.66 -14.85
C ARG A 161 0.32 2.20 -13.46
N VAL A 162 0.62 3.16 -12.57
CA VAL A 162 1.04 2.83 -11.20
C VAL A 162 -0.16 2.58 -10.30
N ASN A 163 -0.33 1.31 -9.88
CA ASN A 163 -1.34 0.94 -8.91
C ASN A 163 -0.81 1.01 -7.48
N LYS A 164 -1.32 1.98 -6.71
CA LYS A 164 -0.92 2.24 -5.32
C LYS A 164 -1.43 1.17 -4.35
N SER A 165 -2.53 0.51 -4.70
CA SER A 165 -3.20 -0.42 -3.79
C SER A 165 -2.36 -1.64 -3.46
N VAL A 166 -1.54 -2.14 -4.40
CA VAL A 166 -0.62 -3.27 -4.15
C VAL A 166 0.41 -2.94 -3.07
N VAL A 167 1.02 -1.75 -3.16
CA VAL A 167 2.00 -1.28 -2.17
C VAL A 167 1.33 -1.10 -0.81
N GLN A 168 0.11 -0.57 -0.77
CA GLN A 168 -0.65 -0.41 0.47
C GLN A 168 -1.01 -1.77 1.11
N THR A 169 -1.40 -2.76 0.30
CA THR A 169 -1.62 -4.12 0.78
C THR A 169 -0.35 -4.73 1.35
N ALA A 170 0.78 -4.57 0.67
CA ALA A 170 2.08 -5.04 1.16
C ALA A 170 2.47 -4.35 2.47
N LEU A 171 2.26 -3.04 2.59
CA LEU A 171 2.46 -2.29 3.82
C LEU A 171 1.60 -2.85 4.96
N ASN A 172 0.32 -3.13 4.72
CA ASN A 172 -0.56 -3.74 5.74
C ASN A 172 -0.05 -5.09 6.23
N VAL A 173 0.48 -5.93 5.33
CA VAL A 173 1.04 -7.23 5.68
C VAL A 173 2.29 -7.08 6.56
N LEU A 174 3.15 -6.09 6.28
CA LEU A 174 4.34 -5.80 7.08
C LEU A 174 3.98 -5.19 8.44
N LEU A 175 3.02 -4.27 8.47
CA LEU A 175 2.50 -3.66 9.70
C LEU A 175 1.85 -4.70 10.62
N ALA A 176 1.10 -5.65 10.07
CA ALA A 176 0.55 -6.76 10.83
C ALA A 176 1.63 -7.67 11.46
N LYS A 177 2.84 -7.69 10.88
CA LYS A 177 4.02 -8.37 11.44
C LYS A 177 4.87 -7.48 12.37
N LYS A 178 4.47 -6.22 12.57
CA LYS A 178 5.20 -5.18 13.34
C LYS A 178 6.62 -4.92 12.83
N ASP A 179 6.88 -5.15 11.54
CA ASP A 179 8.22 -4.97 10.94
C ASP A 179 8.34 -3.58 10.30
N TYR A 180 8.60 -2.58 11.14
CA TYR A 180 8.65 -1.17 10.73
C TYR A 180 9.87 -0.84 9.84
N TYR A 181 11.02 -1.49 10.08
CA TYR A 181 12.22 -1.29 9.25
C TYR A 181 11.95 -1.65 7.78
N ASN A 182 11.31 -2.80 7.55
CA ASN A 182 10.95 -3.23 6.22
C ASN A 182 9.81 -2.42 5.59
N CYS A 183 8.94 -1.78 6.40
CA CYS A 183 7.96 -0.82 5.90
C CYS A 183 8.63 0.40 5.25
N PHE A 184 9.57 1.05 5.95
CA PHE A 184 10.30 2.20 5.38
C PHE A 184 11.14 1.79 4.16
N LYS A 185 11.78 0.61 4.20
CA LYS A 185 12.49 0.05 3.05
C LYS A 185 11.57 -0.15 1.84
N LEU A 186 10.36 -0.63 2.05
CA LEU A 186 9.36 -0.79 0.97
C LEU A 186 8.95 0.57 0.39
N ILE A 187 8.73 1.57 1.24
CA ILE A 187 8.42 2.95 0.81
C ILE A 187 9.56 3.52 -0.04
N ASP A 188 10.81 3.32 0.39
CA ASP A 188 12.00 3.79 -0.32
C ASP A 188 12.17 3.15 -1.70
N LEU A 189 11.90 1.85 -1.79
CA LEU A 189 11.99 1.10 -3.05
C LEU A 189 10.83 1.38 -4.01
N THR A 190 9.71 1.92 -3.52
CA THR A 190 8.50 2.19 -4.33
C THR A 190 8.28 3.69 -4.53
N TYR A 191 7.63 4.36 -3.57
CA TYR A 191 7.23 5.76 -3.66
C TYR A 191 8.40 6.75 -3.68
N CYS A 192 9.53 6.43 -3.06
CA CYS A 192 10.72 7.31 -3.10
C CYS A 192 11.73 6.89 -4.18
N SER A 193 11.39 5.90 -5.03
CA SER A 193 12.28 5.48 -6.09
C SER A 193 12.53 6.62 -7.09
N LYS A 194 13.78 6.80 -7.51
CA LYS A 194 14.18 7.86 -8.46
C LYS A 194 13.37 7.80 -9.75
N GLU A 195 13.05 6.60 -10.21
CA GLU A 195 12.25 6.34 -11.41
C GLU A 195 10.82 6.86 -11.24
N TYR A 196 10.18 6.55 -10.10
CA TYR A 196 8.83 7.01 -9.80
C TYR A 196 8.75 8.52 -9.67
N LEU A 197 9.73 9.14 -9.00
CA LEU A 197 9.78 10.59 -8.87
C LEU A 197 9.99 11.29 -10.23
N LYS A 198 10.81 10.72 -11.11
CA LYS A 198 10.94 11.19 -12.50
C LYS A 198 9.61 11.08 -13.26
N PHE A 199 8.89 9.97 -13.10
CA PHE A 199 7.56 9.78 -13.68
C PHE A 199 6.54 10.82 -13.17
N CYS A 200 6.46 11.04 -11.86
CA CYS A 200 5.60 12.05 -11.26
C CYS A 200 5.94 13.46 -11.76
N LYS A 201 7.23 13.82 -11.82
CA LYS A 201 7.69 15.09 -12.39
C LYS A 201 7.28 15.22 -13.85
N LYS A 202 7.56 14.22 -14.69
CA LYS A 202 7.18 14.21 -16.11
C LYS A 202 5.67 14.36 -16.30
N ARG A 203 4.86 13.65 -15.51
CA ARG A 203 3.39 13.76 -15.55
C ARG A 203 2.93 15.16 -15.16
N ASN A 204 3.50 15.74 -14.10
CA ASN A 204 3.17 17.09 -13.66
C ASN A 204 3.60 18.15 -14.69
N TYR A 205 4.79 18.01 -15.30
CA TYR A 205 5.24 18.91 -16.36
C TYR A 205 4.41 18.78 -17.64
N ARG A 206 4.01 17.57 -18.03
CA ARG A 206 3.07 17.36 -19.16
C ARG A 206 1.75 18.07 -18.89
N LEU A 207 1.19 17.93 -17.69
CA LEU A 207 -0.07 18.57 -17.34
C LEU A 207 0.05 20.10 -17.30
N LEU A 208 1.13 20.62 -16.72
CA LEU A 208 1.38 22.07 -16.70
C LEU A 208 1.62 22.60 -18.12
N GLY A 209 2.37 21.88 -18.95
CA GLY A 209 2.58 22.20 -20.36
C GLY A 209 1.28 22.19 -21.17
N THR A 210 0.38 21.22 -20.93
CA THR A 210 -0.93 21.20 -21.59
C THR A 210 -1.77 22.41 -21.19
N ILE A 211 -1.77 22.80 -19.90
CA ILE A 211 -2.49 24.00 -19.43
C ILE A 211 -1.94 25.27 -20.10
N LEU A 212 -0.61 25.41 -20.16
CA LEU A 212 0.04 26.56 -20.81
C LEU A 212 -0.25 26.60 -22.31
N LEU A 213 -0.21 25.45 -22.99
CA LEU A 213 -0.48 25.37 -24.42
C LEU A 213 -1.96 25.67 -24.73
N THR A 214 -2.89 25.17 -23.90
CA THR A 214 -4.32 25.54 -24.03
C THR A 214 -4.55 27.01 -23.74
N SER A 215 -3.83 27.60 -22.78
CA SER A 215 -3.87 29.03 -22.49
C SER A 215 -3.41 29.85 -23.69
N LEU A 216 -2.26 29.49 -24.27
CA LEU A 216 -1.71 30.16 -25.46
C LEU A 216 -2.64 30.02 -26.68
N ALA A 217 -3.22 28.84 -26.90
CA ALA A 217 -4.18 28.64 -27.98
C ALA A 217 -5.45 29.50 -27.78
N ALA A 218 -5.93 29.61 -26.54
CA ALA A 218 -7.08 30.44 -26.20
C ALA A 218 -6.80 31.94 -26.42
N THR A 219 -5.60 32.44 -26.06
CA THR A 219 -5.23 33.84 -26.30
C THR A 219 -5.02 34.14 -27.78
N MET A 220 -4.41 33.23 -28.55
CA MET A 220 -4.27 33.36 -30.01
C MET A 220 -5.64 33.39 -30.71
N LEU A 221 -6.54 32.49 -30.34
CA LEU A 221 -7.92 32.48 -30.86
C LEU A 221 -8.65 33.78 -30.48
N GLY A 222 -8.52 34.23 -29.23
CA GLY A 222 -9.09 35.50 -28.78
C GLY A 222 -8.58 36.71 -29.57
N GLY A 223 -7.29 36.74 -29.88
CA GLY A 223 -6.69 37.79 -30.72
C GLY A 223 -7.23 37.79 -32.15
N SER A 224 -7.40 36.60 -32.75
CA SER A 224 -7.96 36.47 -34.11
C SER A 224 -9.43 36.89 -34.20
N LEU A 225 -10.19 36.72 -33.11
CA LEU A 225 -11.62 37.02 -33.03
C LEU A 225 -11.91 38.44 -32.54
N LEU A 226 -10.87 39.26 -32.29
CA LEU A 226 -11.00 40.59 -31.71
C LEU A 226 -11.85 41.56 -32.54
N LEU A 227 -11.90 41.35 -33.85
CA LEU A 227 -12.72 42.14 -34.78
C LEU A 227 -14.20 41.72 -34.79
N SER A 228 -14.52 40.50 -34.35
CA SER A 228 -15.86 39.90 -34.51
C SER A 228 -16.61 39.73 -33.19
N ILE A 229 -15.90 39.70 -32.06
CA ILE A 229 -16.48 39.42 -30.75
C ILE A 229 -16.39 40.68 -29.87
N PRO A 230 -17.48 41.06 -29.17
CA PRO A 230 -17.45 42.14 -28.19
C PRO A 230 -16.34 41.96 -27.13
N LEU A 231 -15.66 43.05 -26.80
CA LEU A 231 -14.47 43.07 -25.94
C LEU A 231 -14.71 42.43 -24.55
N TYR A 232 -15.92 42.50 -24.00
CA TYR A 232 -16.24 41.92 -22.69
C TYR A 232 -16.16 40.39 -22.68
N TYR A 233 -16.55 39.69 -23.75
CA TYR A 233 -16.40 38.23 -23.84
C TYR A 233 -14.92 37.82 -23.87
N LEU A 234 -14.09 38.59 -24.57
CA LEU A 234 -12.64 38.37 -24.60
C LEU A 234 -12.00 38.62 -23.24
N MET A 235 -12.47 39.60 -22.47
CA MET A 235 -12.04 39.79 -21.08
C MET A 235 -12.40 38.59 -20.21
N PHE A 236 -13.63 38.06 -20.30
CA PHE A 236 -14.03 36.88 -19.53
C PHE A 236 -13.19 35.64 -19.88
N LEU A 237 -12.87 35.45 -21.17
CA LEU A 237 -12.04 34.33 -21.62
C LEU A 237 -10.59 34.47 -21.12
N ASN A 238 -10.01 35.67 -21.23
CA ASN A 238 -8.66 35.95 -20.74
C ASN A 238 -8.52 35.92 -19.21
N LEU A 239 -9.59 36.26 -18.46
CA LEU A 239 -9.63 36.11 -17.01
C LEU A 239 -9.96 34.67 -16.57
N GLY A 240 -10.75 33.94 -17.35
CA GLY A 240 -11.17 32.58 -17.05
C GLY A 240 -9.99 31.60 -16.98
N VAL A 241 -8.98 31.78 -17.84
CA VAL A 241 -7.78 30.93 -17.83
C VAL A 241 -6.94 31.07 -16.55
N PRO A 242 -6.48 32.27 -16.12
CA PRO A 242 -5.74 32.42 -14.88
C PRO A 242 -6.60 32.07 -13.65
N LEU A 243 -7.90 32.40 -13.65
CA LEU A 243 -8.81 31.95 -12.59
C LEU A 243 -8.93 30.42 -12.55
N GLY A 244 -8.96 29.75 -13.70
CA GLY A 244 -8.93 28.29 -13.80
C GLY A 244 -7.63 27.68 -13.29
N ILE A 245 -6.48 28.34 -13.53
CA ILE A 245 -5.19 27.93 -12.97
C ILE A 245 -5.16 28.11 -11.46
N ILE A 246 -5.61 29.26 -10.94
CA ILE A 246 -5.71 29.53 -9.50
C ILE A 246 -6.65 28.51 -8.85
N TRP A 247 -7.83 28.30 -9.43
CA TRP A 247 -8.79 27.30 -8.98
C TRP A 247 -8.19 25.89 -8.99
N TYR A 248 -7.44 25.51 -10.04
CA TYR A 248 -6.74 24.24 -10.08
C TYR A 248 -5.68 24.13 -8.97
N ILE A 249 -4.89 25.18 -8.73
CA ILE A 249 -3.90 25.21 -7.65
C ILE A 249 -4.59 25.07 -6.28
N MET A 250 -5.71 25.76 -6.06
CA MET A 250 -6.51 25.66 -4.84
C MET A 250 -7.16 24.28 -4.68
N LYS A 251 -7.61 23.66 -5.78
CA LYS A 251 -8.24 22.33 -5.78
C LYS A 251 -7.25 21.18 -5.72
N ILE A 252 -5.97 21.40 -5.99
CA ILE A 252 -4.95 20.39 -5.66
C ILE A 252 -5.01 20.22 -4.15
N ASN A 253 -5.66 19.13 -3.71
CA ASN A 253 -5.68 18.67 -2.33
C ASN A 253 -4.25 18.35 -1.92
N LEU A 254 -3.50 19.39 -1.56
CA LEU A 254 -2.23 19.24 -0.91
C LEU A 254 -2.52 18.73 0.49
N VAL A 255 -2.08 17.51 0.72
CA VAL A 255 -2.08 16.97 2.07
C VAL A 255 -0.87 17.58 2.79
N LYS A 256 -1.04 18.81 3.27
CA LYS A 256 -0.03 19.53 4.07
C LYS A 256 0.02 18.99 5.49
N HIS A 257 -1.16 18.70 6.05
CA HIS A 257 -1.34 18.19 7.40
C HIS A 257 -2.09 16.86 7.32
N LEU A 258 -1.45 15.81 7.81
CA LEU A 258 -1.96 14.44 7.78
C LEU A 258 -1.93 13.93 9.22
N GLY A 259 -2.87 14.39 10.05
CA GLY A 259 -2.92 14.09 11.48
C GLY A 259 -1.54 14.18 12.14
N ARG A 260 -0.93 13.01 12.37
CA ARG A 260 0.39 12.82 12.99
C ARG A 260 1.59 13.31 12.21
N VAL A 261 1.53 13.37 10.88
CA VAL A 261 2.69 13.76 10.06
C VAL A 261 2.35 14.97 9.19
N SER A 262 3.20 15.99 9.24
CA SER A 262 3.14 17.12 8.31
C SER A 262 4.45 17.27 7.54
N TRP A 263 4.37 17.96 6.41
CA TRP A 263 5.56 18.46 5.74
C TRP A 263 6.11 19.68 6.46
N ARG A 264 7.44 19.81 6.50
CA ARG A 264 8.08 21.06 6.95
C ARG A 264 7.65 22.25 6.05
N PRO A 265 7.49 23.45 6.62
CA PRO A 265 6.91 24.60 5.92
C PRO A 265 7.71 25.05 4.69
N TYR A 266 9.05 24.87 4.71
CA TYR A 266 9.93 25.24 3.60
C TYR A 266 9.88 24.30 2.37
N ASN A 267 9.06 23.24 2.40
CA ASN A 267 8.96 22.33 1.26
C ASN A 267 8.05 22.91 0.15
N ASN A 268 8.59 22.99 -1.07
CA ASN A 268 7.87 23.51 -2.23
C ASN A 268 6.58 22.70 -2.55
N PHE A 269 5.55 23.37 -3.08
CA PHE A 269 4.29 22.76 -3.51
C PHE A 269 4.48 21.54 -4.46
N ILE A 270 5.45 21.65 -5.39
CA ILE A 270 5.79 20.57 -6.32
C ILE A 270 6.37 19.36 -5.59
N HIS A 271 7.16 19.59 -4.53
CA HIS A 271 7.67 18.54 -3.68
C HIS A 271 6.50 17.82 -2.98
N ILE A 272 5.66 18.56 -2.27
CA ILE A 272 4.50 18.01 -1.55
C ILE A 272 3.62 17.16 -2.48
N LYS A 273 3.33 17.65 -3.69
CA LYS A 273 2.54 16.91 -4.68
C LYS A 273 3.23 15.63 -5.17
N ASN A 274 4.52 15.68 -5.47
CA ASN A 274 5.26 14.50 -5.96
C ASN A 274 5.39 13.41 -4.90
N TYR A 275 5.48 13.80 -3.63
CA TYR A 275 5.70 12.91 -2.49
C TYR A 275 4.42 12.62 -1.66
N GLN A 276 3.23 12.93 -2.19
CA GLN A 276 1.96 12.76 -1.47
C GLN A 276 1.70 11.29 -1.02
N ASN A 277 2.10 10.31 -1.82
CA ASN A 277 1.92 8.90 -1.43
C ASN A 277 2.92 8.46 -0.37
N GLU A 278 4.10 9.11 -0.32
CA GLU A 278 5.09 8.85 0.72
C GLU A 278 4.55 9.27 2.08
N ILE A 279 4.07 10.52 2.20
CA ILE A 279 3.52 11.02 3.48
C ILE A 279 2.32 10.19 3.94
N LEU A 280 1.45 9.74 3.03
CA LEU A 280 0.33 8.86 3.36
C LEU A 280 0.79 7.50 3.92
N ALA A 281 1.83 6.91 3.32
CA ALA A 281 2.39 5.64 3.77
C ALA A 281 3.12 5.80 5.11
N VAL A 282 3.94 6.84 5.24
CA VAL A 282 4.68 7.16 6.48
C VAL A 282 3.72 7.45 7.62
N ASN A 283 2.70 8.28 7.40
CA ASN A 283 1.67 8.55 8.40
C ASN A 283 1.02 7.26 8.89
N LYS A 284 0.65 6.37 7.97
CA LYS A 284 0.06 5.08 8.35
C LYS A 284 1.00 4.20 9.19
N VAL A 285 2.29 4.17 8.85
CA VAL A 285 3.29 3.41 9.62
C VAL A 285 3.41 3.98 11.04
N ILE A 286 3.44 5.30 11.17
CA ILE A 286 3.57 6.01 12.46
C ILE A 286 2.31 5.83 13.29
N THR A 287 1.12 6.08 12.72
CA THR A 287 -0.15 5.86 13.41
C THR A 287 -0.26 4.43 13.92
N HIS A 288 0.07 3.43 13.10
CA HIS A 288 0.06 2.04 13.55
C HIS A 288 1.08 1.76 14.66
N PHE A 289 2.28 2.35 14.57
CA PHE A 289 3.32 2.22 15.59
C PHE A 289 2.84 2.78 16.94
N GLU A 290 2.30 4.00 16.95
CA GLU A 290 1.79 4.66 18.15
C GLU A 290 0.59 3.91 18.73
N GLU A 291 -0.39 3.51 17.91
CA GLU A 291 -1.56 2.75 18.36
C GLU A 291 -1.19 1.44 19.07
N HIS A 292 -0.19 0.71 18.57
CA HIS A 292 0.16 -0.61 19.09
C HIS A 292 1.17 -0.57 20.23
N ASN A 293 2.02 0.46 20.31
CA ASN A 293 3.11 0.54 21.28
C ASN A 293 2.90 1.65 22.33
N GLU A 294 2.26 2.77 21.97
CA GLU A 294 2.11 3.95 22.84
C GLU A 294 0.69 4.06 23.45
N VAL A 295 -0.37 3.83 22.65
CA VAL A 295 -1.78 4.11 23.01
C VAL A 295 -2.53 2.90 23.63
N ASN A 296 -1.81 1.92 24.19
CA ASN A 296 -2.50 0.86 24.94
C ASN A 296 -3.12 1.47 26.21
N ILE A 297 -4.39 1.18 26.52
CA ILE A 297 -5.19 1.80 27.59
C ILE A 297 -4.52 1.75 28.99
N LYS A 298 -3.59 0.81 29.22
CA LYS A 298 -2.76 0.75 30.44
C LYS A 298 -1.69 1.86 30.52
N ASN A 299 -1.36 2.49 29.40
CA ASN A 299 -0.36 3.54 29.27
C ASN A 299 -0.94 4.95 29.34
N PHE A 300 -2.24 5.20 29.51
CA PHE A 300 -2.72 6.58 29.75
C PHE A 300 -2.10 7.22 31.02
N HIS A 301 -1.60 6.41 31.96
CA HIS A 301 -0.82 6.88 33.11
C HIS A 301 0.71 6.87 32.87
N HIS A 302 1.20 6.09 31.90
CA HIS A 302 2.60 6.09 31.46
C HIS A 302 2.87 7.10 30.35
N SER A 303 1.81 7.63 29.76
CA SER A 303 1.79 8.78 28.89
C SER A 303 2.04 10.00 29.79
N LYS A 304 3.22 10.05 30.41
CA LYS A 304 3.98 11.28 30.60
C LYS A 304 4.28 11.81 29.20
N VAL A 305 3.23 12.11 28.42
CA VAL A 305 3.28 12.51 27.01
C VAL A 305 4.00 13.83 27.01
N ARG A 306 5.32 13.74 26.89
CA ARG A 306 6.21 14.84 26.60
C ARG A 306 6.11 15.95 27.66
N GLN A 307 6.72 15.73 28.84
CA GLN A 307 7.03 16.86 29.77
C GLN A 307 7.77 17.99 29.04
N ILE A 308 8.51 17.65 27.98
CA ILE A 308 9.04 18.58 27.00
C ILE A 308 8.13 18.44 25.79
N SER A 309 7.07 19.25 25.73
CA SER A 309 6.43 19.55 24.44
C SER A 309 7.54 19.87 23.44
N ASN A 310 7.31 19.65 22.15
CA ASN A 310 8.21 20.20 21.14
C ASN A 310 8.15 21.76 21.12
N LEU A 311 7.98 22.44 22.27
CA LEU A 311 8.12 23.88 22.51
C LEU A 311 9.54 24.40 22.25
N ASN A 312 10.50 23.53 21.88
CA ASN A 312 11.70 23.96 21.17
C ASN A 312 11.46 24.22 19.66
N ILE A 313 10.20 24.20 19.19
CA ILE A 313 9.80 24.84 17.94
C ILE A 313 9.55 26.31 18.27
N PHE A 314 10.63 27.08 18.41
CA PHE A 314 10.50 28.53 18.43
C PHE A 314 10.04 28.96 17.04
N HIS A 315 8.82 29.50 16.93
CA HIS A 315 8.30 30.12 15.70
C HIS A 315 9.02 31.45 15.33
N GLY A 316 10.10 31.79 16.03
CA GLY A 316 10.97 32.90 15.69
C GLY A 316 11.85 32.56 14.48
N ASN A 317 11.35 32.87 13.30
CA ASN A 317 12.01 32.77 11.99
C ASN A 317 12.14 31.34 11.43
N ASP A 318 11.05 30.71 10.95
CA ASP A 318 10.98 29.60 9.95
C ASP A 318 11.95 28.39 10.03
N TYR A 319 12.79 28.30 11.06
CA TYR A 319 13.83 27.30 11.24
C TYR A 319 13.48 26.46 12.47
N ILE A 320 13.04 25.24 12.21
CA ILE A 320 12.86 24.21 13.23
C ILE A 320 14.26 23.67 13.59
N ILE A 321 14.85 24.19 14.67
CA ILE A 321 16.14 23.72 15.20
C ILE A 321 15.87 22.48 16.05
N GLU A 322 15.93 21.31 15.42
CA GLU A 322 15.90 20.04 16.14
C GLU A 322 17.32 19.65 16.55
N LEU A 323 17.57 19.50 17.85
CA LEU A 323 18.85 19.00 18.35
C LEU A 323 19.16 17.61 17.77
N PRO A 324 20.38 17.37 17.26
CA PRO A 324 20.81 16.05 16.82
C PRO A 324 20.91 15.12 18.04
N ASN A 325 20.18 14.00 18.00
CA ASN A 325 20.19 12.94 19.02
C ASN A 325 20.01 13.41 20.48
N THR A 326 18.77 13.66 20.91
CA THR A 326 18.44 13.77 22.33
C THR A 326 18.44 12.43 23.08
N ASN A 327 18.75 11.31 22.41
CA ASN A 327 18.89 10.00 23.05
C ASN A 327 19.94 9.97 24.19
N GLY A 328 20.85 10.96 24.25
CA GLY A 328 21.86 11.08 25.31
C GLY A 328 21.76 12.32 26.21
N LEU A 329 20.71 13.14 26.09
CA LEU A 329 20.63 14.43 26.80
C LEU A 329 19.43 14.56 27.75
N LEU A 330 18.67 13.49 27.97
CA LEU A 330 17.82 13.43 29.15
C LEU A 330 18.64 12.79 30.26
N PRO A 331 19.07 13.55 31.29
CA PRO A 331 19.59 12.93 32.50
C PRO A 331 18.46 12.08 33.06
N ILE A 332 18.67 10.77 33.04
CA ILE A 332 17.83 9.77 33.71
C ILE A 332 18.16 9.89 35.20
N ASP A 333 17.75 11.01 35.83
CA ASP A 333 17.89 11.20 37.27
C ASP A 333 16.56 10.92 38.00
N ASP A 334 15.52 10.48 37.28
CA ASP A 334 14.29 9.98 37.89
C ASP A 334 14.39 8.47 38.11
N GLU A 335 14.75 8.04 39.32
CA GLU A 335 14.79 6.64 39.79
C GLU A 335 13.46 5.84 39.61
N ASN A 336 12.43 6.45 39.05
CA ASN A 336 11.10 5.88 38.82
C ASN A 336 10.75 5.67 37.33
N THR A 337 11.70 5.74 36.39
CA THR A 337 11.46 5.26 35.02
C THR A 337 11.31 3.73 35.01
N PHE A 338 10.06 3.31 35.18
CA PHE A 338 9.57 1.97 34.88
C PHE A 338 10.14 1.46 33.54
N TYR A 339 10.52 0.19 33.53
CA TYR A 339 11.10 -0.59 32.42
C TYR A 339 10.47 -0.31 31.04
N GLU A 340 10.90 0.74 30.35
CA GLU A 340 10.65 0.88 28.92
C GLU A 340 11.53 -0.14 28.18
N ASP A 341 10.91 -0.93 27.30
CA ASP A 341 11.62 -1.93 26.52
C ASP A 341 12.68 -1.24 25.64
N PRO A 342 13.98 -1.57 25.79
CA PRO A 342 15.06 -0.92 25.03
C PRO A 342 14.91 -1.08 23.52
N GLU A 343 14.14 -2.07 23.04
CA GLU A 343 13.83 -2.23 21.61
C GLU A 343 12.89 -1.13 21.11
N ILE A 344 11.91 -0.71 21.91
CA ILE A 344 10.94 0.33 21.57
C ILE A 344 11.65 1.68 21.44
N LEU A 345 12.55 2.01 22.38
CA LEU A 345 13.35 3.24 22.33
C LEU A 345 14.24 3.31 21.09
N LYS A 346 14.91 2.20 20.73
CA LYS A 346 15.69 2.11 19.48
C LYS A 346 14.82 2.34 18.26
N LEU A 347 13.62 1.76 18.25
CA LEU A 347 12.67 1.88 17.15
C LEU A 347 12.11 3.31 17.03
N GLN A 348 11.77 3.97 18.13
CA GLN A 348 11.36 5.38 18.15
C GLN A 348 12.49 6.28 17.61
N GLY A 349 13.74 6.06 18.04
CA GLY A 349 14.90 6.77 17.53
C GLY A 349 15.07 6.61 16.02
N PHE A 350 14.89 5.38 15.52
CA PHE A 350 14.91 5.08 14.09
C PHE A 350 13.78 5.78 13.31
N ILE A 351 12.54 5.75 13.81
CA ILE A 351 11.40 6.43 13.18
C ILE A 351 11.63 7.93 13.10
N ARG A 352 12.10 8.56 14.20
CA ARG A 352 12.44 10.00 14.21
C ARG A 352 13.53 10.32 13.18
N GLN A 353 14.56 9.48 13.07
CA GLN A 353 15.60 9.65 12.07
C GLN A 353 15.05 9.56 10.64
N GLU A 354 14.17 8.60 10.36
CA GLU A 354 13.53 8.45 9.05
C GLU A 354 12.61 9.63 8.70
N ILE A 355 11.87 10.18 9.66
CA ILE A 355 11.03 11.38 9.48
C ILE A 355 11.88 12.61 9.16
N ARG A 356 12.96 12.82 9.92
CA ARG A 356 13.91 13.92 9.71
C ARG A 356 14.54 13.85 8.31
N LYS A 357 15.02 12.67 7.93
CA LYS A 357 15.60 12.39 6.60
C LYS A 357 14.64 12.75 5.46
N ARG A 358 13.33 12.60 5.69
CA ARG A 358 12.26 12.89 4.72
C ARG A 358 11.73 14.32 4.78
N LYS A 359 12.29 15.19 5.63
CA LYS A 359 11.84 16.59 5.83
C LYS A 359 10.38 16.68 6.28
N MET A 360 9.94 15.71 7.08
CA MET A 360 8.64 15.68 7.72
C MET A 360 8.76 16.11 9.19
N VAL A 361 7.62 16.39 9.82
CA VAL A 361 7.50 16.70 11.25
C VAL A 361 6.40 15.82 11.85
N LEU A 362 6.63 15.32 13.07
CA LEU A 362 5.60 14.71 13.88
C LEU A 362 4.78 15.81 14.55
N ASN A 363 3.48 15.87 14.25
CA ASN A 363 2.57 16.76 14.94
C ASN A 363 1.97 16.04 16.14
N ASP A 364 1.65 16.81 17.17
CA ASP A 364 0.79 16.35 18.25
C ASP A 364 -0.64 16.17 17.72
N ILE A 365 -1.34 15.16 18.22
CA ILE A 365 -2.75 14.94 17.86
C ILE A 365 -3.59 16.05 18.49
N GLN A 366 -4.64 16.49 17.80
CA GLN A 366 -5.48 17.59 18.29
C GLN A 366 -6.11 17.25 19.64
N GLU A 367 -6.50 15.99 19.82
CA GLU A 367 -7.03 15.41 21.04
C GLU A 367 -5.99 15.41 22.18
N GLU A 368 -4.70 15.22 21.89
CA GLU A 368 -3.63 15.33 22.89
C GLU A 368 -3.40 16.79 23.28
N LEU A 369 -3.41 17.70 22.30
CA LEU A 369 -3.31 19.14 22.57
C LEU A 369 -4.49 19.62 23.41
N MET A 370 -5.70 19.17 23.08
CA MET A 370 -6.92 19.47 23.82
C MET A 370 -6.87 18.91 25.23
N PHE A 371 -6.35 17.69 25.40
CA PHE A 371 -6.14 17.09 26.72
C PHE A 371 -5.10 17.87 27.54
N LEU A 372 -3.96 18.25 26.94
CA LEU A 372 -2.95 19.06 27.60
C LEU A 372 -3.49 20.44 27.99
N GLU A 373 -4.28 21.05 27.12
CA GLU A 373 -4.97 22.31 27.39
C GLU A 373 -5.96 22.16 28.53
N PHE A 374 -6.77 21.09 28.55
CA PHE A 374 -7.66 20.76 29.66
C PHE A 374 -6.91 20.66 30.99
N TRP A 375 -5.79 19.94 31.01
CA TRP A 375 -4.99 19.82 32.24
C TRP A 375 -4.33 21.14 32.66
N TYR A 376 -3.79 21.90 31.70
CA TYR A 376 -3.14 23.17 31.98
C TYR A 376 -4.13 24.22 32.51
N THR A 377 -5.32 24.27 31.93
CA THR A 377 -6.42 25.15 32.33
C THR A 377 -7.21 24.60 33.51
N HIS A 378 -6.86 23.42 34.04
CA HIS A 378 -7.63 22.72 35.08
C HIS A 378 -9.11 22.52 34.72
N GLY A 379 -9.41 22.40 33.42
CA GLY A 379 -10.76 22.28 32.87
C GLY A 379 -11.47 23.61 32.65
N GLU A 380 -10.82 24.76 32.89
CA GLU A 380 -11.38 26.06 32.49
C GLU A 380 -11.53 26.09 30.95
N ASN A 381 -12.73 26.44 30.47
CA ASN A 381 -13.15 26.41 29.05
C ASN A 381 -13.51 25.02 28.49
N PHE A 382 -13.52 23.98 29.31
CA PHE A 382 -14.02 22.67 28.91
C PHE A 382 -15.36 22.38 29.57
N GLU A 383 -16.38 22.17 28.76
CA GLU A 383 -17.67 21.67 29.24
C GLU A 383 -17.57 20.15 29.37
N TRP A 384 -17.78 19.63 30.58
CA TRP A 384 -17.88 18.19 30.77
C TRP A 384 -19.20 17.71 30.19
N VAL A 385 -19.11 17.11 29.01
CA VAL A 385 -20.25 16.44 28.38
C VAL A 385 -20.30 15.02 28.93
N GLU A 386 -21.40 14.66 29.59
CA GLU A 386 -21.63 13.30 30.06
C GLU A 386 -21.49 12.28 28.92
N PRO A 387 -20.80 11.14 29.13
CA PRO A 387 -20.50 10.17 28.08
C PRO A 387 -21.73 9.52 27.42
N ASP A 388 -22.92 9.70 28.01
CA ASP A 388 -24.19 9.17 27.49
C ASP A 388 -24.89 10.12 26.50
N GLN A 389 -24.42 11.36 26.33
CA GLN A 389 -24.95 12.25 25.30
C GLN A 389 -24.36 11.88 23.94
N ASP A 390 -25.15 11.15 23.15
CA ASP A 390 -24.82 10.84 21.76
C ASP A 390 -24.58 12.16 20.99
N PRO A 391 -23.46 12.32 20.25
CA PRO A 391 -23.21 13.51 19.44
C PRO A 391 -24.38 13.89 18.53
N ALA A 392 -25.17 12.89 18.10
CA ALA A 392 -26.39 13.09 17.32
C ALA A 392 -27.50 13.83 18.12
N GLU A 393 -27.63 13.58 19.42
CA GLU A 393 -28.59 14.28 20.27
C GLU A 393 -28.21 15.75 20.51
N ILE A 394 -26.91 16.05 20.67
CA ILE A 394 -26.43 17.43 20.82
C ILE A 394 -26.73 18.25 19.56
N ILE A 395 -26.51 17.67 18.37
CA ILE A 395 -26.84 18.30 17.09
C ILE A 395 -28.36 18.47 16.98
N ARG A 396 -29.15 17.46 17.36
CA ARG A 396 -30.61 17.52 17.35
C ARG A 396 -31.13 18.62 18.27
N LEU A 397 -30.57 18.76 19.48
CA LEU A 397 -30.92 19.78 20.46
C LEU A 397 -30.59 21.19 19.95
N LYS A 398 -29.42 21.38 19.32
CA LYS A 398 -29.06 22.67 18.68
C LYS A 398 -30.03 23.05 17.57
N ILE A 399 -30.38 22.11 16.69
CA ILE A 399 -31.36 22.35 15.63
C ILE A 399 -32.72 22.73 16.23
N THR A 400 -33.20 22.03 17.27
CA THR A 400 -34.48 22.37 17.90
C THR A 400 -34.49 23.71 18.64
N ASN A 401 -33.34 24.21 19.08
CA ASN A 401 -33.23 25.51 19.74
C ASN A 401 -33.10 26.68 18.75
N GLU A 402 -32.58 26.45 17.54
CA GLU A 402 -32.47 27.48 16.49
C GLU A 402 -33.79 27.75 15.76
N TYR A 403 -34.74 26.82 15.80
CA TYR A 403 -36.09 27.04 15.26
C TYR A 403 -37.07 27.42 16.37
N PRO A 404 -37.64 28.64 16.38
CA PRO A 404 -38.72 28.96 17.29
C PRO A 404 -39.89 28.02 17.03
N LYS A 405 -40.44 27.43 18.10
CA LYS A 405 -41.64 26.61 18.03
C LYS A 405 -42.74 27.42 17.35
N VAL A 406 -43.14 26.96 16.16
CA VAL A 406 -44.30 27.47 15.41
C VAL A 406 -45.58 27.15 16.15
#